data_AF-A0A7C5CUF3-F1
#
_entry.id   AF-A0A7C5CUF3-F1
#
_cell.length_a   1.000
_cell.length_b   1.000
_cell.length_c   1.000
_cell.angle_alpha   90.00
_cell.angle_beta   90.00
_cell.angle_gamma   90.00
#
_symmetry.space_group_name_H-M   'P 1'
#
loop_
_entity.id
_entity.type
_entity.pdbx_description
1 polymer ?
#
loop_
_entity_poly.entity_id
_entity_poly.type
_entity_poly.pdbx_seq_one_letter_code
_entity_poly.pdbx_strand_id
1 'polypeptide(L)'
;MGRKYKQVCQNSNVLSNVKVLKRDDVTRADFDLERIFRAVEKAFDAVLEFKGIENAYIKDIVNEVISIILRKLENQSSYVISVEEIQDIVEETIIAHGFSKVARAYIVYRRERQRIRENEASLVNLENTTIDIDKLVKNYISQEDWRTFENSNSSFSYPGLYLHVAGSVIANYTLKNVYPEHIRKAHESADIHIHDLSHGIVAYCAGWSMEDLLRKGFRGGYGQIVAGPAKHLSALTGQMVNFLGVMQMEFAGAQAFNSVDTFLAPFVRVDNLDYQDVKQLIQQMVFAMNVPSRWGSQPPFINFTFDWTVPEDMKNKPVIIGGEERPDIG
;
A
#
# COMPACT_ATOMS: atom_id res chain seq x y z
N MET A 1 45.72 -33.87 15.45
CA MET A 1 44.75 -32.80 15.79
C MET A 1 45.25 -31.70 16.75
N GLY A 2 46.46 -31.78 17.34
CA GLY A 2 46.92 -30.83 18.38
C GLY A 2 47.75 -29.61 17.95
N ARG A 3 48.10 -29.43 16.66
CA ARG A 3 48.95 -28.29 16.21
C ARG A 3 48.15 -27.07 15.72
N LYS A 4 46.97 -27.25 15.12
CA LYS A 4 46.14 -26.13 14.64
C LYS A 4 45.44 -25.34 15.77
N TYR A 5 45.09 -26.00 16.88
CA TYR A 5 44.42 -25.36 18.02
C TYR A 5 45.34 -24.39 18.80
N LYS A 6 46.66 -24.59 18.76
CA LYS A 6 47.64 -23.69 19.38
C LYS A 6 47.80 -22.36 18.62
N GLN A 7 47.40 -22.31 17.35
CA GLN A 7 47.52 -21.13 16.50
C GLN A 7 46.34 -20.16 16.69
N VAL A 8 45.17 -20.67 17.08
CA VAL A 8 43.97 -19.87 17.40
C VAL A 8 44.18 -19.02 18.66
N CYS A 9 44.89 -19.53 19.67
CA CYS A 9 45.24 -18.77 20.88
C CYS A 9 46.43 -17.80 20.70
N GLN A 10 47.17 -17.87 19.58
CA GLN A 10 48.22 -16.90 19.25
C GLN A 10 47.69 -15.72 18.42
N ASN A 11 46.58 -15.89 17.70
CA ASN A 11 45.94 -14.83 16.91
C ASN A 11 44.95 -13.95 17.70
N SER A 12 44.62 -14.29 18.94
CA SER A 12 43.74 -13.49 19.81
C SER A 12 44.30 -12.09 20.11
N ASN A 13 45.63 -11.91 20.13
CA ASN A 13 46.28 -10.60 20.29
C ASN A 13 46.32 -9.75 19.01
N VAL A 14 46.11 -10.34 17.83
CA VAL A 14 46.06 -9.62 16.55
C VAL A 14 44.63 -9.14 16.26
N LEU A 15 43.64 -9.93 16.69
CA LEU A 15 42.22 -9.64 16.51
C LEU A 15 41.68 -8.57 17.46
N SER A 16 42.34 -8.32 18.60
CA SER A 16 41.96 -7.25 19.55
C SER A 16 42.15 -5.84 19.00
N ASN A 17 42.92 -5.66 17.92
CA ASN A 17 43.13 -4.37 17.25
C ASN A 17 42.25 -4.17 16.00
N VAL A 18 41.41 -5.16 15.65
CA VAL A 18 40.53 -5.06 14.47
C VAL A 18 39.26 -4.31 14.83
N LYS A 19 39.05 -3.16 14.17
CA LYS A 19 37.80 -2.39 14.27
C LYS A 19 36.87 -2.79 13.12
N VAL A 20 35.63 -3.13 13.46
CA VAL A 20 34.55 -3.40 12.50
C VAL A 20 33.72 -2.14 12.34
N LEU A 21 33.52 -1.70 11.10
CA LEU A 21 32.57 -0.64 10.80
C LEU A 21 31.17 -1.20 10.95
N LYS A 22 30.39 -0.64 11.88
CA LYS A 22 28.96 -0.95 11.96
C LYS A 22 28.25 -0.32 10.75
N ARG A 23 27.05 -0.82 10.49
CA ARG A 23 26.20 -0.47 9.33
C ARG A 23 25.70 0.98 9.32
N ASP A 24 26.07 1.77 10.32
CA ASP A 24 25.82 3.21 10.39
C ASP A 24 26.96 4.02 9.77
N ASP A 25 27.96 3.36 9.17
CA ASP A 25 29.17 3.92 8.54
C ASP A 25 30.00 4.86 9.43
N VAL A 26 29.66 4.94 10.71
CA VAL A 26 30.23 5.90 11.68
C VAL A 26 30.72 5.19 12.92
N THR A 27 30.01 4.16 13.42
CA THR A 27 30.38 3.51 14.67
C THR A 27 31.38 2.38 14.43
N ARG A 28 32.50 2.42 15.16
CA ARG A 28 33.51 1.35 15.16
C ARG A 28 33.35 0.46 16.38
N ALA A 29 33.20 -0.84 16.16
CA ALA A 29 33.12 -1.84 17.22
C ALA A 29 34.39 -2.69 17.25
N ASP A 30 34.69 -3.27 18.42
CA ASP A 30 35.72 -4.30 18.51
C ASP A 30 35.23 -5.58 17.81
N PHE A 31 36.14 -6.25 17.12
CA PHE A 31 35.87 -7.52 16.46
C PHE A 31 35.58 -8.61 17.50
N ASP A 32 34.36 -9.14 17.47
CA ASP A 32 33.88 -10.14 18.41
C ASP A 32 33.69 -11.49 17.71
N LEU A 33 34.62 -12.40 17.99
CA LEU A 33 34.65 -13.76 17.46
C LEU A 33 33.44 -14.59 17.88
N GLU A 34 32.92 -14.38 19.09
CA GLU A 34 31.79 -15.16 19.59
C GLU A 34 30.52 -14.86 18.81
N ARG A 35 30.38 -13.64 18.27
CA ARG A 35 29.23 -13.28 17.44
C ARG A 35 29.20 -14.04 16.12
N ILE A 36 30.35 -14.21 15.49
CA ILE A 36 30.45 -14.98 14.24
C ILE A 36 30.15 -16.45 14.54
N PHE A 37 30.76 -16.99 15.61
CA PHE A 37 30.51 -18.37 16.04
C PHE A 37 29.02 -18.65 16.28
N ARG A 38 28.35 -17.82 17.10
CA ARG A 38 26.91 -17.97 17.40
C ARG A 38 26.02 -17.79 16.17
N ALA A 39 26.42 -16.95 15.21
CA ALA A 39 25.65 -16.74 13.99
C ALA A 39 25.73 -17.96 13.05
N VAL A 40 26.90 -18.58 12.94
CA VAL A 40 27.10 -19.82 12.19
C VAL A 40 26.38 -20.97 12.89
N GLU A 41 26.53 -21.11 14.20
CA GLU A 41 25.85 -22.13 15.02
C GLU A 41 24.32 -22.09 14.82
N LYS A 42 23.70 -20.91 14.90
CA LYS A 42 22.25 -20.75 14.63
C LYS A 42 21.84 -21.16 13.22
N ALA A 43 22.70 -20.97 12.22
CA ALA A 43 22.40 -21.40 10.85
C ALA A 43 22.44 -22.92 10.71
N PHE A 44 23.36 -23.59 11.42
CA PHE A 44 23.41 -25.05 11.49
C PHE A 44 22.20 -25.62 12.24
N ASP A 45 21.82 -25.03 13.37
CA ASP A 45 20.65 -25.45 14.16
C ASP A 45 19.31 -25.28 13.41
N ALA A 46 19.23 -24.30 12.52
CA ALA A 46 18.06 -24.06 11.69
C ALA A 46 17.84 -25.16 10.62
N VAL A 47 18.86 -25.97 10.33
CA VAL A 47 18.76 -27.10 9.40
C VAL A 47 18.65 -28.39 10.22
N LEU A 48 17.47 -29.00 10.26
CA LEU A 48 17.17 -30.19 11.07
C LEU A 48 18.15 -31.37 10.83
N GLU A 49 18.64 -31.52 9.59
CA GLU A 49 19.63 -32.55 9.21
C GLU A 49 20.98 -32.41 9.94
N PHE A 50 21.26 -31.20 10.45
CA PHE A 50 22.55 -30.79 11.01
C PHE A 50 22.43 -30.28 12.45
N LYS A 51 21.24 -30.46 13.05
CA LYS A 51 20.97 -30.05 14.43
C LYS A 51 21.73 -30.95 15.40
N GLY A 52 22.64 -30.36 16.17
CA GLY A 52 23.51 -31.09 17.10
C GLY A 52 24.80 -31.68 16.49
N ILE A 53 25.22 -31.21 15.30
CA ILE A 53 26.55 -31.54 14.76
C ILE A 53 27.65 -31.12 15.73
N GLU A 54 28.70 -31.94 15.83
CA GLU A 54 29.89 -31.66 16.59
C GLU A 54 30.47 -30.27 16.28
N ASN A 55 30.75 -29.52 17.35
CA ASN A 55 31.41 -28.22 17.36
C ASN A 55 32.69 -28.11 16.49
N ALA A 56 33.26 -29.21 16.01
CA ALA A 56 34.45 -29.24 15.17
C ALA A 56 34.25 -28.57 13.80
N TYR A 57 33.16 -28.86 13.08
CA TYR A 57 32.92 -28.29 11.73
C TYR A 57 32.63 -26.78 11.79
N ILE A 58 31.87 -26.34 12.79
CA ILE A 58 31.59 -24.92 13.03
C ILE A 58 32.91 -24.19 13.33
N LYS A 59 33.78 -24.78 14.16
CA LYS A 59 35.10 -24.20 14.46
C LYS A 59 35.99 -24.09 13.23
N ASP A 60 35.99 -25.09 12.35
CA ASP A 60 36.80 -25.06 11.13
C ASP A 60 36.34 -23.95 10.17
N ILE A 61 35.03 -23.81 9.95
CA ILE A 61 34.44 -22.71 9.15
C ILE A 61 34.80 -21.35 9.77
N VAL A 62 34.64 -21.20 11.09
CA VAL A 62 34.94 -19.94 11.78
C VAL A 62 36.44 -19.60 11.69
N ASN A 63 37.32 -20.59 11.83
CA ASN A 63 38.76 -20.41 11.67
C ASN A 63 39.14 -19.99 10.24
N GLU A 64 38.49 -20.55 9.23
CA GLU A 64 38.72 -20.17 7.84
C GLU A 64 38.24 -18.73 7.57
N VAL A 65 37.06 -18.35 8.04
CA VAL A 65 36.56 -16.97 7.98
C VAL A 65 37.57 -15.99 8.59
N ILE A 66 38.10 -16.31 9.78
CA ILE A 66 39.12 -15.49 10.45
C ILE A 66 40.39 -15.38 9.59
N SER A 67 40.84 -16.49 8.99
CA SER A 67 42.03 -16.49 8.14
C SER A 67 41.86 -15.64 6.88
N ILE A 68 40.64 -15.56 6.33
CA ILE A 68 40.32 -14.72 5.18
C ILE A 68 40.33 -13.24 5.60
N ILE A 69 39.73 -12.93 6.75
CA ILE A 69 39.68 -11.57 7.30
C ILE A 69 41.10 -11.07 7.62
N LEU A 70 41.94 -11.87 8.28
CA LEU A 70 43.32 -11.51 8.61
C LEU A 70 44.18 -11.28 7.36
N ARG A 71 44.05 -12.12 6.32
CA ARG A 71 44.75 -11.92 5.04
C ARG A 71 44.32 -10.64 4.33
N LYS A 72 43.05 -10.24 4.42
CA LYS A 72 42.57 -8.98 3.85
C LYS A 72 43.13 -7.77 4.61
N LEU A 73 43.30 -7.88 5.93
CA LEU A 73 43.85 -6.83 6.79
C LEU A 73 45.37 -6.63 6.61
N GLU A 74 46.15 -7.70 6.42
CA GLU A 74 47.61 -7.61 6.21
C GLU A 74 47.99 -6.87 4.93
N ASN A 75 47.16 -6.96 3.88
CA ASN A 75 47.41 -6.35 2.58
C ASN A 75 47.06 -4.84 2.53
N GLN A 76 46.45 -4.29 3.57
CA GLN A 76 46.00 -2.90 3.61
C GLN A 76 46.15 -2.31 5.01
N SER A 77 47.17 -1.47 5.21
CA SER A 77 47.59 -0.92 6.52
C SER A 77 46.54 -0.09 7.29
N SER A 78 45.35 0.13 6.73
CA SER A 78 44.23 0.83 7.37
C SER A 78 42.86 0.33 6.90
N TYR A 79 42.72 -0.99 6.66
CA TYR A 79 41.44 -1.56 6.23
C TYR A 79 40.46 -1.67 7.41
N VAL A 80 39.28 -1.08 7.22
CA VAL A 80 38.14 -1.23 8.13
C VAL A 80 37.14 -2.14 7.42
N ILE A 81 36.87 -3.29 8.01
CA ILE A 81 35.94 -4.27 7.44
C ILE A 81 34.51 -3.95 7.89
N SER A 82 33.56 -3.99 6.95
CA SER A 82 32.14 -3.79 7.27
C SER A 82 31.48 -5.07 7.79
N VAL A 83 30.33 -4.94 8.44
CA VAL A 83 29.53 -6.09 8.88
C VAL A 83 29.05 -6.90 7.69
N GLU A 84 28.73 -6.24 6.57
CA GLU A 84 28.28 -6.85 5.31
C GLU A 84 29.38 -7.73 4.73
N GLU A 85 30.61 -7.21 4.65
CA GLU A 85 31.75 -7.95 4.13
C GLU A 85 32.06 -9.19 5.00
N ILE A 86 31.95 -9.09 6.32
CA ILE A 86 32.09 -10.26 7.22
C ILE A 86 31.01 -11.29 6.91
N GLN A 87 29.77 -10.86 6.68
CA GLN A 87 28.65 -11.76 6.40
C GLN A 87 28.80 -12.47 5.06
N ASP A 88 29.28 -11.76 4.04
CA ASP A 88 29.53 -12.33 2.72
C ASP A 88 30.66 -13.36 2.78
N ILE A 89 31.74 -13.07 3.52
CA ILE A 89 32.83 -14.04 3.76
C ILE A 89 32.30 -15.29 4.49
N VAL A 90 31.43 -15.12 5.49
CA VAL A 90 30.82 -16.26 6.21
C VAL A 90 29.97 -17.11 5.27
N GLU A 91 29.16 -16.48 4.41
CA GLU A 91 28.33 -17.18 3.42
C GLU A 91 29.19 -17.97 2.43
N GLU A 92 30.18 -17.34 1.80
CA GLU A 92 31.11 -17.97 0.86
C GLU A 92 31.84 -19.15 1.49
N THR A 93 32.29 -19.00 2.74
CA THR A 93 33.00 -20.06 3.47
C THR A 93 32.10 -21.26 3.77
N ILE A 94 30.83 -21.04 4.15
CA ILE A 94 29.86 -22.12 4.38
C ILE A 94 29.56 -22.87 3.07
N ILE A 95 29.46 -22.15 1.94
CA ILE A 95 29.26 -22.75 0.61
C ILE A 95 30.49 -23.58 0.21
N ALA A 96 31.70 -23.04 0.40
CA ALA A 96 32.96 -23.71 0.05
C ALA A 96 33.16 -25.05 0.80
N HIS A 97 32.65 -25.15 2.03
CA HIS A 97 32.65 -26.39 2.81
C HIS A 97 31.54 -27.39 2.41
N GLY A 98 30.74 -27.07 1.39
CA GLY A 98 29.68 -27.94 0.87
C GLY A 98 28.34 -27.83 1.61
N PHE A 99 28.20 -26.93 2.59
CA PHE A 99 26.98 -26.79 3.40
C PHE A 99 25.97 -25.81 2.77
N SER A 100 25.59 -26.03 1.51
CA SER A 100 24.69 -25.13 0.77
C SER A 100 23.32 -24.91 1.42
N LYS A 101 22.78 -25.92 2.13
CA LYS A 101 21.52 -25.79 2.90
C LYS A 101 21.67 -24.83 4.09
N VAL A 102 22.82 -24.87 4.77
CA VAL A 102 23.14 -24.00 5.91
C VAL A 102 23.38 -22.57 5.45
N ALA A 103 24.07 -22.38 4.33
CA ALA A 103 24.26 -21.05 3.73
C ALA A 103 22.91 -20.38 3.42
N ARG A 104 21.96 -21.13 2.85
CA ARG A 104 20.59 -20.61 2.64
C ARG A 104 19.89 -20.21 3.93
N ALA A 105 19.99 -21.04 4.98
CA ALA A 105 19.41 -20.72 6.29
C ALA A 105 20.04 -19.44 6.89
N TYR A 106 21.36 -19.26 6.74
CA TYR A 106 22.08 -18.07 7.15
C TYR A 106 21.60 -16.81 6.40
N ILE A 107 21.45 -16.88 5.07
CA ILE A 107 20.95 -15.78 4.23
C ILE A 107 19.53 -15.38 4.65
N VAL A 108 18.64 -16.35 4.86
CA VAL A 108 17.26 -16.10 5.29
C VAL A 108 17.24 -15.44 6.67
N TYR A 109 18.04 -15.94 7.62
CA TYR A 109 18.16 -15.34 8.95
C TYR A 109 18.69 -13.90 8.91
N ARG A 110 19.70 -13.63 8.08
CA ARG A 110 20.25 -12.28 7.85
C ARG A 110 19.18 -11.33 7.33
N ARG A 111 18.41 -11.75 6.31
CA ARG A 111 17.33 -10.95 5.73
C ARG A 111 16.23 -10.65 6.75
N GLU A 112 15.82 -11.64 7.54
CA GLU A 112 14.77 -11.43 8.55
C GLU A 112 15.24 -10.49 9.67
N ARG A 113 16.49 -10.61 10.12
CA ARG A 113 17.07 -9.68 11.11
C ARG A 113 17.32 -8.29 10.56
N GLN A 114 17.60 -8.16 9.27
CA GLN A 114 17.66 -6.87 8.59
C GLN A 114 16.27 -6.23 8.53
N ARG A 115 15.25 -6.98 8.09
CA ARG A 115 13.85 -6.55 8.05
C ARG A 115 13.32 -6.11 9.42
N ILE A 116 13.60 -6.88 10.48
CA ILE A 116 13.22 -6.50 11.85
C ILE A 116 13.87 -5.19 12.26
N ARG A 117 15.14 -4.94 11.90
CA ARG A 117 15.83 -3.70 12.24
C ARG A 117 15.41 -2.52 11.36
N GLU A 118 15.10 -2.75 10.09
CA GLU A 118 14.49 -1.74 9.21
C GLU A 118 13.11 -1.35 9.76
N ASN A 119 12.33 -2.33 10.21
CA ASN A 119 11.07 -2.09 10.91
C ASN A 119 11.32 -1.35 12.23
N GLU A 120 12.25 -1.77 13.09
CA GLU A 120 12.56 -1.10 14.37
C GLU A 120 13.14 0.31 14.17
N ALA A 121 13.98 0.54 13.17
CA ALA A 121 14.46 1.88 12.80
C ALA A 121 13.32 2.75 12.23
N SER A 122 12.37 2.13 11.51
CA SER A 122 11.13 2.79 11.11
C SER A 122 10.23 3.08 12.31
N LEU A 123 10.26 2.23 13.35
CA LEU A 123 9.57 2.45 14.63
C LEU A 123 10.25 3.55 15.47
N VAL A 124 11.57 3.71 15.42
CA VAL A 124 12.28 4.84 16.07
C VAL A 124 12.05 6.15 15.31
N ASN A 125 11.89 6.10 13.99
CA ASN A 125 11.38 7.22 13.18
C ASN A 125 9.88 7.52 13.45
N LEU A 126 9.20 6.78 14.33
CA LEU A 126 7.87 7.17 14.81
C LEU A 126 7.88 8.39 15.72
N GLU A 127 9.02 8.80 16.28
CA GLU A 127 9.09 10.08 17.00
C GLU A 127 8.84 11.30 16.08
N ASN A 128 9.05 11.15 14.76
CA ASN A 128 8.61 12.09 13.72
C ASN A 128 7.29 11.65 13.03
N THR A 129 6.55 10.74 13.66
CA THR A 129 5.27 10.18 13.18
C THR A 129 4.18 10.30 14.24
N THR A 130 4.38 11.15 15.25
CA THR A 130 3.27 11.65 16.06
C THR A 130 2.52 12.67 15.21
N ILE A 131 1.62 12.18 14.37
CA ILE A 131 0.42 12.96 14.09
C ILE A 131 -0.20 13.20 15.47
N ASP A 132 -0.07 14.43 15.97
CA ASP A 132 -0.73 14.83 17.19
C ASP A 132 -2.24 14.87 16.91
N ILE A 133 -2.91 13.76 17.23
CA ILE A 133 -4.34 13.57 16.99
C ILE A 133 -5.13 14.64 17.75
N ASP A 134 -4.68 15.02 18.95
CA ASP A 134 -5.31 16.07 19.74
C ASP A 134 -5.21 17.42 19.01
N LYS A 135 -4.06 17.72 18.40
CA LYS A 135 -3.88 18.91 17.57
C LYS A 135 -4.71 18.85 16.28
N LEU A 136 -4.77 17.72 15.58
CA LEU A 136 -5.61 17.58 14.38
C LEU A 136 -7.09 17.83 14.69
N VAL A 137 -7.60 17.20 15.74
CA VAL A 137 -9.00 17.34 16.14
C VAL A 137 -9.28 18.77 16.60
N LYS A 138 -8.38 19.37 17.40
CA LYS A 138 -8.50 20.78 17.80
C LYS A 138 -8.49 21.72 16.60
N ASN A 139 -7.55 21.56 15.67
CA ASN A 139 -7.43 22.38 14.48
C ASN A 139 -8.67 22.30 13.57
N TYR A 140 -9.26 21.11 13.45
CA TYR A 140 -10.52 20.95 12.72
C TYR A 140 -11.67 21.67 13.44
N ILE A 141 -11.77 21.50 14.77
CA ILE A 141 -12.80 22.18 15.59
C ILE A 141 -12.64 23.71 15.55
N SER A 142 -11.40 24.21 15.58
CA SER A 142 -11.08 25.64 15.49
C SER A 142 -11.12 26.19 14.06
N GLN A 143 -11.23 25.34 13.04
CA GLN A 143 -11.16 25.69 11.61
C GLN A 143 -9.86 26.44 11.22
N GLU A 144 -8.76 26.15 11.91
CA GLU A 144 -7.47 26.82 11.69
C GLU A 144 -6.59 26.14 10.63
N ASP A 145 -6.92 24.90 10.23
CA ASP A 145 -6.17 24.16 9.21
C ASP A 145 -6.75 24.40 7.81
N TRP A 146 -5.94 24.91 6.88
CA TRP A 146 -6.34 25.13 5.49
C TRP A 146 -6.82 23.85 4.79
N ARG A 147 -6.36 22.67 5.23
CA ARG A 147 -6.80 21.37 4.70
C ARG A 147 -8.28 21.09 4.93
N THR A 148 -8.91 21.80 5.87
CA THR A 148 -10.38 21.78 6.03
C THR A 148 -11.12 22.42 4.86
N PHE A 149 -10.42 23.18 4.01
CA PHE A 149 -10.94 23.85 2.82
C PHE A 149 -10.36 23.32 1.50
N GLU A 150 -9.52 22.27 1.53
CA GLU A 150 -8.93 21.67 0.32
C GLU A 150 -10.01 21.07 -0.60
N ASN A 151 -11.10 20.57 -0.01
CA ASN A 151 -12.23 20.00 -0.74
C ASN A 151 -13.43 20.96 -0.70
N SER A 152 -13.84 21.48 -1.85
CA SER A 152 -14.98 22.42 -1.94
C SER A 152 -16.32 21.82 -1.51
N ASN A 153 -16.42 20.49 -1.47
CA ASN A 153 -17.61 19.77 -1.05
C ASN A 153 -17.61 19.47 0.46
N SER A 154 -16.53 19.75 1.19
CA SER A 154 -16.50 19.57 2.64
C SER A 154 -17.25 20.66 3.38
N SER A 155 -18.13 20.23 4.28
CA SER A 155 -18.76 21.11 5.28
C SER A 155 -18.36 20.69 6.69
N PHE A 156 -18.22 21.68 7.58
CA PHE A 156 -17.92 21.43 8.98
C PHE A 156 -19.01 20.56 9.61
N SER A 157 -18.65 19.32 9.90
CA SER A 157 -19.54 18.32 10.47
C SER A 157 -18.77 17.22 11.19
N TYR A 158 -19.45 16.42 12.00
CA TYR A 158 -18.85 15.29 12.69
C TYR A 158 -18.35 14.19 11.73
N PRO A 159 -19.10 13.79 10.68
CA PRO A 159 -18.53 12.89 9.66
C PRO A 159 -17.34 13.52 8.92
N GLY A 160 -17.32 14.85 8.79
CA GLY A 160 -16.21 15.57 8.16
C GLY A 160 -14.95 15.52 9.02
N LEU A 161 -15.09 15.56 10.35
CA LEU A 161 -13.98 15.36 11.28
C LEU A 161 -13.39 13.95 11.10
N TYR A 162 -14.25 12.94 10.99
CA TYR A 162 -13.81 11.55 10.78
C TYR A 162 -13.01 11.42 9.49
N LEU A 163 -13.52 11.97 8.38
CA LEU A 163 -12.82 11.99 7.09
C LEU A 163 -11.51 12.79 7.14
N HIS A 164 -11.48 13.92 7.86
CA HIS A 164 -10.27 14.75 8.00
C HIS A 164 -9.16 14.01 8.77
N VAL A 165 -9.51 13.35 9.88
CA VAL A 165 -8.55 12.55 10.66
C VAL A 165 -8.08 11.35 9.86
N ALA A 166 -8.99 10.58 9.27
CA ALA A 166 -8.65 9.42 8.45
C ALA A 166 -7.78 9.82 7.24
N GLY A 167 -8.17 10.86 6.52
CA GLY A 167 -7.44 11.39 5.36
C GLY A 167 -6.04 11.88 5.73
N SER A 168 -5.87 12.57 6.86
CA SER A 168 -4.55 13.02 7.33
C SER A 168 -3.61 11.85 7.66
N VAL A 169 -4.15 10.77 8.24
CA VAL A 169 -3.39 9.55 8.54
C VAL A 169 -3.00 8.83 7.24
N ILE A 170 -3.93 8.66 6.31
CA ILE A 170 -3.68 8.00 5.02
C ILE A 170 -2.69 8.81 4.16
N ALA A 171 -2.80 10.14 4.16
CA ALA A 171 -1.88 11.02 3.45
C ALA A 171 -0.42 10.84 3.93
N ASN A 172 -0.21 10.84 5.25
CA ASN A 172 1.11 10.61 5.84
C ASN A 172 1.63 9.20 5.52
N TYR A 173 0.76 8.18 5.62
CA TYR A 173 1.12 6.81 5.24
C TYR A 173 1.55 6.74 3.78
N THR A 174 0.80 7.35 2.86
CA THR A 174 1.07 7.34 1.42
C THR A 174 2.41 8.00 1.10
N LEU A 175 2.66 9.20 1.64
CA LEU A 175 3.92 9.92 1.42
C LEU A 175 5.15 9.15 1.89
N LYS A 176 5.06 8.46 3.03
CA LYS A 176 6.20 7.77 3.63
C LYS A 176 6.44 6.38 3.05
N ASN A 177 5.38 5.64 2.71
CA ASN A 177 5.49 4.22 2.36
C ASN A 177 5.29 3.92 0.87
N VAL A 178 4.55 4.76 0.15
CA VAL A 178 4.25 4.54 -1.27
C VAL A 178 5.23 5.31 -2.15
N TYR A 179 5.50 6.57 -1.82
CA TYR A 179 6.38 7.42 -2.62
C TYR A 179 7.85 7.36 -2.17
N PRO A 180 8.80 7.40 -3.11
CA PRO A 180 10.20 7.62 -2.79
C PRO A 180 10.44 8.95 -2.07
N GLU A 181 11.48 8.98 -1.24
CA GLU A 181 11.83 10.13 -0.39
C GLU A 181 11.98 11.46 -1.15
N HIS A 182 12.51 11.44 -2.37
CA HIS A 182 12.70 12.66 -3.16
C HIS A 182 11.36 13.26 -3.62
N ILE A 183 10.35 12.43 -3.90
CA ILE A 183 9.00 12.89 -4.27
C ILE A 183 8.30 13.46 -3.03
N ARG A 184 8.42 12.77 -1.89
CA ARG A 184 7.89 13.26 -0.61
C ARG A 184 8.43 14.64 -0.27
N LYS A 185 9.76 14.81 -0.34
CA LYS A 185 10.41 16.11 -0.08
C LYS A 185 9.91 17.20 -1.02
N ALA A 186 9.81 16.92 -2.32
CA ALA A 186 9.31 17.87 -3.30
C ALA A 186 7.86 18.31 -3.04
N HIS A 187 7.02 17.40 -2.51
CA HIS A 187 5.67 17.75 -2.07
C HIS A 187 5.68 18.60 -0.79
N GLU A 188 6.48 18.23 0.20
CA GLU A 188 6.61 18.94 1.48
C GLU A 188 7.23 20.34 1.33
N SER A 189 8.15 20.53 0.38
CA SER A 189 8.74 21.84 0.02
C SER A 189 7.85 22.67 -0.92
N ALA A 190 6.70 22.14 -1.34
CA ALA A 190 5.80 22.74 -2.32
C ALA A 190 6.42 22.97 -3.72
N ASP A 191 7.48 22.22 -4.08
CA ASP A 191 8.00 22.18 -5.45
C ASP A 191 7.01 21.47 -6.40
N ILE A 192 6.27 20.49 -5.87
CA ILE A 192 5.14 19.83 -6.53
C ILE A 192 3.94 19.71 -5.59
N HIS A 193 2.74 19.57 -6.13
CA HIS A 193 1.55 19.22 -5.36
C HIS A 193 1.02 17.87 -5.85
N ILE A 194 0.91 16.91 -4.93
CA ILE A 194 0.32 15.61 -5.20
C ILE A 194 -1.14 15.71 -4.74
N HIS A 195 -2.06 15.60 -5.68
CA HIS A 195 -3.49 15.72 -5.42
C HIS A 195 -4.02 14.49 -4.66
N ASP A 196 -5.03 14.71 -3.83
CA ASP A 196 -5.85 13.69 -3.17
C ASP A 196 -5.06 12.65 -2.35
N LEU A 197 -4.01 13.12 -1.67
CA LEU A 197 -3.17 12.31 -0.79
C LEU A 197 -3.95 11.53 0.27
N SER A 198 -5.05 12.13 0.74
CA SER A 198 -5.99 11.51 1.69
C SER A 198 -6.60 10.20 1.19
N HIS A 199 -6.53 9.97 -0.12
CA HIS A 199 -7.02 8.79 -0.83
C HIS A 199 -5.89 8.11 -1.62
N GLY A 200 -4.62 8.30 -1.22
CA GLY A 200 -3.44 7.89 -2.01
C GLY A 200 -3.25 6.38 -2.25
N ILE A 201 -4.12 5.54 -1.69
CA ILE A 201 -4.13 4.08 -1.89
C ILE A 201 -5.32 3.60 -2.75
N VAL A 202 -6.18 4.52 -3.19
CA VAL A 202 -7.31 4.23 -4.08
C VAL A 202 -7.18 5.01 -5.39
N ALA A 203 -8.05 4.72 -6.35
CA ALA A 203 -8.06 5.41 -7.63
C ALA A 203 -8.68 6.82 -7.52
N TYR A 204 -8.31 7.70 -8.46
CA TYR A 204 -8.78 9.08 -8.48
C TYR A 204 -10.23 9.18 -8.94
N CYS A 205 -10.49 9.17 -10.25
CA CYS A 205 -11.81 9.33 -10.84
C CYS A 205 -12.14 8.19 -11.81
N ALA A 206 -13.43 7.97 -12.06
CA ALA A 206 -13.88 6.93 -12.97
C ALA A 206 -15.18 7.30 -13.69
N GLY A 207 -15.25 6.90 -14.97
CA GLY A 207 -16.48 6.86 -15.75
C GLY A 207 -17.02 5.44 -15.81
N TRP A 208 -18.29 5.27 -15.49
CA TRP A 208 -18.92 3.97 -15.34
C TRP A 208 -19.80 3.63 -16.52
N SER A 209 -19.79 2.35 -16.91
CA SER A 209 -20.64 1.85 -17.99
C SER A 209 -22.07 1.66 -17.48
N MET A 210 -22.98 2.50 -17.96
CA MET A 210 -24.42 2.33 -17.74
C MET A 210 -24.91 0.98 -18.30
N GLU A 211 -24.36 0.54 -19.43
CA GLU A 211 -24.69 -0.77 -20.00
C GLU A 211 -24.38 -1.91 -19.03
N ASP A 212 -23.26 -1.85 -18.31
CA ASP A 212 -22.90 -2.89 -17.34
C ASP A 212 -23.88 -2.92 -16.16
N LEU A 213 -24.25 -1.73 -15.67
CA LEU A 213 -25.27 -1.58 -14.62
C LEU A 213 -26.64 -2.13 -15.09
N LEU A 214 -27.03 -1.87 -16.33
CA LEU A 214 -28.29 -2.37 -16.90
C LEU A 214 -28.30 -3.88 -17.09
N ARG A 215 -27.17 -4.49 -17.48
CA ARG A 215 -27.07 -5.93 -17.72
C ARG A 215 -26.95 -6.73 -16.44
N LYS A 216 -26.14 -6.25 -15.48
CA LYS A 216 -25.77 -7.00 -14.27
C LYS A 216 -26.54 -6.56 -13.03
N GLY A 217 -27.10 -5.36 -13.04
CA GLY A 217 -27.58 -4.69 -11.83
C GLY A 217 -26.43 -4.24 -10.94
N PHE A 218 -26.77 -3.72 -9.76
CA PHE A 218 -25.78 -3.32 -8.79
C PHE A 218 -25.29 -4.52 -7.95
N ARG A 219 -24.20 -5.15 -8.38
CA ARG A 219 -23.59 -6.30 -7.71
C ARG A 219 -22.39 -5.84 -6.89
N GLY A 220 -22.46 -5.96 -5.58
CA GLY A 220 -21.34 -5.73 -4.67
C GLY A 220 -20.32 -6.87 -4.65
N GLY A 221 -19.26 -6.69 -3.84
CA GLY A 221 -18.23 -7.70 -3.60
C GLY A 221 -18.74 -8.96 -2.88
N TYR A 222 -17.88 -9.96 -2.73
CA TYR A 222 -18.24 -11.24 -2.10
C TYR A 222 -18.87 -11.05 -0.72
N GLY A 223 -20.05 -11.62 -0.51
CA GLY A 223 -20.79 -11.54 0.76
C GLY A 223 -21.69 -10.30 0.94
N GLN A 224 -21.75 -9.40 -0.05
CA GLN A 224 -22.62 -8.22 -0.01
C GLN A 224 -24.00 -8.52 -0.62
N ILE A 225 -25.02 -7.79 -0.16
CA ILE A 225 -26.36 -7.83 -0.77
C ILE A 225 -26.26 -7.20 -2.17
N VAL A 226 -26.80 -7.89 -3.18
CA VAL A 226 -26.78 -7.46 -4.58
C VAL A 226 -28.18 -7.07 -5.04
N ALA A 227 -28.27 -6.08 -5.92
CA ALA A 227 -29.49 -5.74 -6.64
C ALA A 227 -29.37 -6.26 -8.07
N GLY A 228 -30.37 -7.04 -8.50
CA GLY A 228 -30.46 -7.49 -9.89
C GLY A 228 -30.74 -6.34 -10.87
N PRO A 229 -30.68 -6.59 -12.17
CA PRO A 229 -30.98 -5.60 -13.20
C PRO A 229 -32.33 -4.91 -13.02
N ALA A 230 -32.37 -3.59 -13.21
CA ALA A 230 -33.59 -2.81 -13.09
C ALA A 230 -34.59 -3.10 -14.22
N LYS A 231 -35.87 -3.26 -13.88
CA LYS A 231 -36.97 -3.50 -14.83
C LYS A 231 -37.83 -2.26 -15.12
N HIS A 232 -37.78 -1.27 -14.23
CA HIS A 232 -38.56 -0.03 -14.30
C HIS A 232 -37.63 1.17 -14.04
N LEU A 233 -38.01 2.35 -14.55
CA LEU A 233 -37.22 3.57 -14.43
C LEU A 233 -36.95 3.94 -12.97
N SER A 234 -37.93 3.75 -12.09
CA SER A 234 -37.82 4.02 -10.65
C SER A 234 -36.75 3.17 -9.96
N ALA A 235 -36.63 1.90 -10.35
CA ALA A 235 -35.60 1.02 -9.83
C ALA A 235 -34.22 1.40 -10.38
N LEU A 236 -34.13 1.80 -11.65
CA LEU A 236 -32.89 2.22 -12.28
C LEU A 236 -32.33 3.50 -11.64
N THR A 237 -33.13 4.55 -11.49
CA THR A 237 -32.68 5.80 -10.85
C THR A 237 -32.26 5.57 -9.41
N GLY A 238 -32.98 4.71 -8.67
CA GLY A 238 -32.58 4.27 -7.33
C GLY A 238 -31.25 3.51 -7.31
N GLN A 239 -31.00 2.64 -8.28
CA GLN A 239 -29.72 1.93 -8.42
C GLN A 239 -28.58 2.88 -8.78
N MET A 240 -28.78 3.82 -9.70
CA MET A 240 -27.78 4.84 -10.04
C MET A 240 -27.36 5.66 -8.82
N VAL A 241 -28.33 6.11 -8.03
CA VAL A 241 -28.10 6.87 -6.78
C VAL A 241 -27.25 6.08 -5.80
N ASN A 242 -27.61 4.81 -5.55
CA ASN A 242 -26.86 3.97 -4.63
C ASN A 242 -25.47 3.61 -5.16
N PHE A 243 -25.36 3.33 -6.46
CA PHE A 243 -24.10 3.01 -7.13
C PHE A 243 -23.10 4.17 -6.97
N LEU A 244 -23.51 5.38 -7.38
CA LEU A 244 -22.64 6.56 -7.30
C LEU A 244 -22.29 6.90 -5.86
N GLY A 245 -23.23 6.75 -4.92
CA GLY A 245 -22.97 6.94 -3.49
C GLY A 245 -21.94 5.96 -2.92
N VAL A 246 -21.94 4.70 -3.37
CA VAL A 246 -20.92 3.71 -2.97
C VAL A 246 -19.57 4.02 -3.62
N MET A 247 -19.55 4.29 -4.93
CA MET A 247 -18.31 4.58 -5.64
C MET A 247 -17.60 5.83 -5.12
N GLN A 248 -18.35 6.82 -4.64
CA GLN A 248 -17.79 8.02 -3.99
C GLN A 248 -16.91 7.70 -2.77
N MET A 249 -17.13 6.57 -2.09
CA MET A 249 -16.33 6.17 -0.93
C MET A 249 -15.15 5.27 -1.29
N GLU A 250 -15.11 4.77 -2.53
CA GLU A 250 -14.05 3.90 -3.06
C GLU A 250 -13.05 4.66 -3.95
N PHE A 251 -13.38 5.89 -4.34
CA PHE A 251 -12.60 6.75 -5.24
C PHE A 251 -12.48 8.15 -4.65
N ALA A 252 -11.38 8.84 -4.94
CA ALA A 252 -11.13 10.17 -4.39
C ALA A 252 -11.92 11.29 -5.09
N GLY A 253 -12.12 11.14 -6.40
CA GLY A 253 -12.57 12.18 -7.31
C GLY A 253 -13.93 11.89 -7.96
N ALA A 254 -14.15 12.53 -9.11
CA ALA A 254 -15.42 12.54 -9.81
C ALA A 254 -15.88 11.14 -10.30
N GLN A 255 -17.17 10.87 -10.18
CA GLN A 255 -17.81 9.68 -10.71
C GLN A 255 -18.77 10.07 -11.84
N ALA A 256 -18.66 9.42 -12.99
CA ALA A 256 -19.44 9.82 -14.17
C ALA A 256 -20.28 8.68 -14.76
N PHE A 257 -21.46 9.03 -15.27
CA PHE A 257 -22.20 8.21 -16.22
C PHE A 257 -22.34 8.94 -17.56
N ASN A 258 -22.13 8.20 -18.64
CA ASN A 258 -22.27 8.71 -20.00
C ASN A 258 -23.58 8.25 -20.63
N SER A 259 -24.08 9.02 -21.60
CA SER A 259 -25.27 8.69 -22.40
C SER A 259 -26.52 8.40 -21.57
N VAL A 260 -26.71 9.18 -20.50
CA VAL A 260 -27.74 8.92 -19.47
C VAL A 260 -29.14 9.02 -20.07
N ASP A 261 -29.41 10.03 -20.90
CA ASP A 261 -30.68 10.13 -21.64
C ASP A 261 -30.92 8.94 -22.56
N THR A 262 -29.92 8.55 -23.36
CA THR A 262 -30.02 7.44 -24.30
C THR A 262 -30.36 6.13 -23.59
N PHE A 263 -29.75 5.85 -22.43
CA PHE A 263 -30.01 4.63 -21.66
C PHE A 263 -31.32 4.66 -20.85
N LEU A 264 -31.79 5.83 -20.42
CA LEU A 264 -33.03 5.96 -19.64
C LEU A 264 -34.29 6.04 -20.52
N ALA A 265 -34.19 6.57 -21.74
CA ALA A 265 -35.31 6.76 -22.64
C ALA A 265 -36.16 5.48 -22.89
N PRO A 266 -35.57 4.28 -23.04
CA PRO A 266 -36.39 3.08 -23.27
C PRO A 266 -37.25 2.70 -22.06
N PHE A 267 -36.80 2.98 -20.83
CA PHE A 267 -37.61 2.73 -19.63
C PHE A 267 -38.84 3.64 -19.58
N VAL A 268 -38.72 4.89 -20.05
CA VAL A 268 -39.87 5.81 -20.18
C VAL A 268 -40.93 5.23 -21.11
N ARG A 269 -40.51 4.63 -22.23
CA ARG A 269 -41.40 3.99 -23.20
C ARG A 269 -42.07 2.74 -22.64
N VAL A 270 -41.30 1.86 -21.97
CA VAL A 270 -41.83 0.61 -21.40
C VAL A 270 -42.80 0.84 -20.26
N ASP A 271 -42.47 1.79 -19.38
CA ASP A 271 -43.30 2.12 -18.23
C ASP A 271 -44.49 3.02 -18.62
N ASN A 272 -44.57 3.45 -19.89
CA ASN A 272 -45.60 4.34 -20.44
C ASN A 272 -45.78 5.62 -19.60
N LEU A 273 -44.66 6.25 -19.26
CA LEU A 273 -44.62 7.40 -18.35
C LEU A 273 -44.88 8.70 -19.09
N ASP A 274 -45.64 9.60 -18.46
CA ASP A 274 -45.82 10.95 -18.96
C ASP A 274 -44.70 11.90 -18.48
N TYR A 275 -44.77 13.16 -18.91
CA TYR A 275 -43.77 14.16 -18.52
C TYR A 275 -43.72 14.41 -17.00
N GLN A 276 -44.87 14.38 -16.31
CA GLN A 276 -44.91 14.63 -14.87
C GLN A 276 -44.25 13.48 -14.11
N ASP A 277 -44.51 12.24 -14.52
CA ASP A 277 -43.91 11.04 -13.95
C ASP A 277 -42.38 11.06 -14.11
N VAL A 278 -41.90 11.32 -15.34
CA VAL A 278 -40.45 11.40 -15.62
C VAL A 278 -39.81 12.53 -14.81
N LYS A 279 -40.43 13.72 -14.80
CA LYS A 279 -39.94 14.86 -14.02
C LYS A 279 -39.83 14.53 -12.54
N GLN A 280 -40.83 13.83 -11.98
CA GLN A 280 -40.84 13.46 -10.57
C GLN A 280 -39.73 12.45 -10.24
N LEU A 281 -39.51 11.45 -11.09
CA LEU A 281 -38.46 10.45 -10.90
C LEU A 281 -37.05 11.05 -11.00
N ILE A 282 -36.83 11.94 -11.97
CA ILE A 282 -35.55 12.66 -12.10
C ILE A 282 -35.35 13.64 -10.95
N GLN A 283 -36.39 14.36 -10.52
CA GLN A 283 -36.33 15.23 -9.34
C GLN A 283 -35.94 14.42 -8.09
N GLN A 284 -36.56 13.26 -7.88
CA GLN A 284 -36.24 12.37 -6.76
C GLN A 284 -34.77 11.93 -6.82
N MET A 285 -34.28 11.55 -8.00
CA MET A 285 -32.87 11.18 -8.21
C MET A 285 -31.93 12.33 -7.85
N VAL A 286 -32.16 13.52 -8.40
CA VAL A 286 -31.35 14.72 -8.15
C VAL A 286 -31.35 15.07 -6.67
N PHE A 287 -32.51 15.06 -6.01
CA PHE A 287 -32.60 15.35 -4.58
C PHE A 287 -31.87 14.30 -3.75
N ALA A 288 -32.02 13.02 -4.07
CA ALA A 288 -31.31 11.96 -3.38
C ALA A 288 -29.79 12.08 -3.50
N MET A 289 -29.28 12.57 -4.65
CA MET A 289 -27.85 12.80 -4.88
C MET A 289 -27.26 14.02 -4.17
N ASN A 290 -28.10 14.99 -3.80
CA ASN A 290 -27.63 16.24 -3.20
C ASN A 290 -27.78 16.28 -1.67
N VAL A 291 -28.14 15.16 -1.03
CA VAL A 291 -28.24 15.06 0.45
C VAL A 291 -26.96 14.41 1.01
N PRO A 292 -26.05 15.18 1.63
CA PRO A 292 -24.73 14.68 2.04
C PRO A 292 -24.79 13.58 3.09
N SER A 293 -25.74 13.69 4.04
CA SER A 293 -25.80 12.85 5.25
C SER A 293 -25.98 11.35 4.99
N ARG A 294 -26.40 10.96 3.78
CA ARG A 294 -26.64 9.56 3.42
C ARG A 294 -25.34 8.79 3.14
N TRP A 295 -24.27 9.48 2.75
CA TRP A 295 -23.05 8.86 2.23
C TRP A 295 -21.77 9.37 2.88
N GLY A 296 -21.85 10.41 3.69
CA GLY A 296 -20.70 10.96 4.41
C GLY A 296 -20.93 12.42 4.78
N SER A 297 -19.86 13.20 4.89
CA SER A 297 -19.96 14.65 5.13
C SER A 297 -20.12 15.48 3.87
N GLN A 298 -20.14 14.86 2.69
CA GLN A 298 -20.08 15.56 1.40
C GLN A 298 -21.05 14.93 0.40
N PRO A 299 -21.72 15.76 -0.44
CA PRO A 299 -22.40 15.24 -1.61
C PRO A 299 -21.37 14.72 -2.62
N PRO A 300 -21.69 13.63 -3.34
CA PRO A 300 -20.79 13.05 -4.32
C PRO A 300 -20.56 13.98 -5.51
N PHE A 301 -19.33 13.99 -6.02
CA PHE A 301 -18.98 14.77 -7.21
C PHE A 301 -19.34 13.95 -8.45
N ILE A 302 -20.51 14.23 -9.03
CA ILE A 302 -21.10 13.43 -10.10
C ILE A 302 -21.19 14.21 -11.41
N ASN A 303 -20.86 13.55 -12.51
CA ASN A 303 -21.01 14.07 -13.87
C ASN A 303 -21.95 13.18 -14.70
N PHE A 304 -22.95 13.79 -15.33
CA PHE A 304 -23.80 13.11 -16.32
C PHE A 304 -23.61 13.74 -17.70
N THR A 305 -23.38 12.88 -18.69
CA THR A 305 -23.35 13.26 -20.11
C THR A 305 -24.68 12.91 -20.75
N PHE A 306 -25.22 13.83 -21.55
CA PHE A 306 -26.46 13.68 -22.30
C PHE A 306 -26.18 13.86 -23.79
N ASP A 307 -26.71 12.98 -24.62
CA ASP A 307 -26.40 12.92 -26.05
C ASP A 307 -27.34 13.74 -26.93
N TRP A 308 -28.57 14.06 -26.46
CA TRP A 308 -29.66 14.73 -27.19
C TRP A 308 -30.23 13.96 -28.39
N THR A 309 -29.37 13.27 -29.14
CA THR A 309 -29.69 12.33 -30.21
C THR A 309 -28.91 11.05 -30.00
N VAL A 310 -29.51 9.90 -30.35
CA VAL A 310 -28.86 8.60 -30.18
C VAL A 310 -27.51 8.56 -30.93
N PRO A 311 -26.39 8.30 -30.25
CA PRO A 311 -25.07 8.18 -30.88
C PRO A 311 -25.02 7.09 -31.97
N GLU A 312 -24.21 7.29 -33.00
CA GLU A 312 -24.16 6.38 -34.16
C GLU A 312 -23.71 4.96 -33.77
N ASP A 313 -22.86 4.82 -32.76
CA ASP A 313 -22.40 3.52 -32.24
C ASP A 313 -23.46 2.79 -31.40
N MET A 314 -24.51 3.50 -30.96
CA MET A 314 -25.62 2.93 -30.18
C MET A 314 -26.88 2.68 -31.01
N LYS A 315 -27.00 3.33 -32.17
CA LYS A 315 -28.20 3.33 -33.01
C LYS A 315 -28.77 1.95 -33.38
N ASN A 316 -27.91 0.98 -33.62
CA ASN A 316 -28.31 -0.38 -34.02
C ASN A 316 -28.21 -1.41 -32.87
N LYS A 317 -27.90 -0.97 -31.65
CA LYS A 317 -27.80 -1.86 -30.50
C LYS A 317 -29.19 -2.12 -29.91
N PRO A 318 -29.48 -3.35 -29.46
CA PRO A 318 -30.73 -3.62 -28.77
C PRO A 318 -30.79 -2.87 -27.45
N VAL A 319 -31.99 -2.42 -27.09
CA VAL A 319 -32.28 -1.84 -25.77
C VAL A 319 -32.09 -2.92 -24.70
N ILE A 320 -31.64 -2.54 -23.50
CA ILE A 320 -31.44 -3.48 -22.38
C ILE A 320 -32.38 -3.09 -21.24
N ILE A 321 -33.28 -4.01 -20.86
CA ILE A 321 -34.22 -3.83 -19.75
C ILE A 321 -34.28 -5.12 -18.94
N GLY A 322 -34.19 -5.02 -17.61
CA GLY A 322 -34.23 -6.19 -16.74
C GLY A 322 -33.06 -7.15 -16.94
N GLY A 323 -31.96 -6.69 -17.54
CA GLY A 323 -30.78 -7.50 -17.84
C GLY A 323 -30.81 -8.21 -19.18
N GLU A 324 -31.91 -8.07 -19.93
CA GLU A 324 -32.13 -8.76 -21.20
C GLU A 324 -32.17 -7.77 -22.37
N GLU A 325 -31.67 -8.21 -23.52
CA GLU A 325 -31.77 -7.47 -24.76
C GLU A 325 -33.20 -7.53 -25.31
N ARG A 326 -33.75 -6.37 -25.63
CA ARG A 326 -35.12 -6.16 -26.09
C ARG A 326 -35.11 -5.50 -27.46
N PRO A 327 -34.83 -6.27 -28.53
CA PRO A 327 -34.85 -5.75 -29.90
C PRO A 327 -36.26 -5.30 -30.33
N ASP A 328 -37.30 -5.69 -29.59
CA ASP A 328 -38.68 -5.30 -29.80
C ASP A 328 -39.04 -3.89 -29.30
N ILE A 329 -38.14 -3.24 -28.54
CA ILE A 329 -38.37 -1.94 -27.89
C ILE A 329 -37.70 -0.77 -28.64
N GLY A 330 -36.94 -1.04 -29.70
CA GLY A 330 -36.27 -0.03 -30.55
C GLY A 330 -37.15 0.53 -31.65
#